data_AF-F7S590-F1
#
_entry.id   AF-F7S590-F1
#
_cell.length_a   1.000
_cell.length_b   1.000
_cell.length_c   1.000
_cell.angle_alpha   90.00
_cell.angle_beta   90.00
_cell.angle_gamma   90.00
#
_symmetry.space_group_name_H-M   'P 1'
#
loop_
_entity.id
_entity.type
_entity.pdbx_description
1 polymer ?
#
loop_
_entity_poly.entity_id
_entity_poly.type
_entity_poly.pdbx_seq_one_letter_code
_entity_poly.pdbx_strand_id
1 'polypeptide(L)'
;MATLDPEDWSELRALGHRMMDDMFDRLEGLGAAPVWQPMPDAVRAGFRAPVPREGIGAAAAYDAFATRIAPYASGNANPRFMGWVQGGGNAVGMLAELLAGGLNENCGGRDHVGLEVERQVVAWA
;
A
#
# COMPACT_ATOMS: atom_id res chain seq x y z
N MET A 1 22.47 19.70 -1.05
CA MET A 1 21.19 19.34 -0.40
C MET A 1 20.80 18.02 -1.03
N ALA A 2 20.83 16.91 -0.29
CA ALA A 2 20.50 15.60 -0.86
C ALA A 2 18.98 15.52 -1.07
N THR A 3 18.53 15.17 -2.26
CA THR A 3 17.11 14.93 -2.57
C THR A 3 16.74 13.49 -2.26
N LEU A 4 15.46 13.23 -1.97
CA LEU A 4 14.89 11.88 -1.91
C LEU A 4 14.37 11.42 -3.27
N ASP A 5 14.42 12.29 -4.29
CA ASP A 5 14.07 11.92 -5.65
C ASP A 5 15.02 10.85 -6.17
N PRO A 6 14.52 9.88 -6.95
CA PRO A 6 15.38 8.90 -7.59
C PRO A 6 16.31 9.60 -8.58
N GLU A 7 17.53 9.08 -8.72
CA GLU A 7 18.43 9.48 -9.80
C GLU A 7 17.89 9.03 -11.16
N ASP A 8 17.18 7.88 -11.19
CA ASP A 8 16.54 7.33 -12.39
C ASP A 8 15.03 7.11 -12.18
N TRP A 9 14.23 7.98 -12.82
CA TRP A 9 12.76 7.90 -12.81
C TRP A 9 12.21 6.73 -13.63
N SER A 10 12.96 6.20 -14.60
CA SER A 10 12.54 5.07 -15.41
C SER A 10 12.56 3.77 -14.60
N GLU A 11 13.58 3.58 -13.77
CA GLU A 11 13.66 2.45 -12.84
C GLU A 11 12.56 2.51 -11.78
N LEU A 12 12.33 3.70 -11.19
CA LEU A 12 11.25 3.86 -10.20
C LEU A 12 9.88 3.63 -10.83
N ARG A 13 9.65 4.11 -12.07
CA ARG A 13 8.41 3.86 -12.80
C ARG A 13 8.21 2.37 -13.08
N ALA A 14 9.25 1.67 -13.53
CA ALA A 14 9.19 0.22 -13.76
C ALA A 14 8.87 -0.54 -12.46
N LEU A 15 9.47 -0.13 -11.34
CA LEU A 15 9.13 -0.68 -10.02
C LEU A 15 7.67 -0.41 -9.65
N GLY A 16 7.18 0.82 -9.87
CA GLY A 16 5.78 1.17 -9.62
C GLY A 16 4.79 0.34 -10.45
N HIS A 17 5.12 0.05 -11.72
CA HIS A 17 4.30 -0.87 -12.53
C HIS A 17 4.25 -2.28 -11.93
N ARG A 18 5.41 -2.84 -11.53
CA ARG A 18 5.44 -4.15 -10.85
C ARG A 18 4.62 -4.17 -9.56
N MET A 19 4.70 -3.11 -8.75
CA MET A 19 3.90 -2.98 -7.53
C MET A 19 2.40 -3.04 -7.82
N MET A 20 1.95 -2.38 -8.89
CA MET A 20 0.54 -2.39 -9.28
C MET A 20 0.12 -3.79 -9.77
N ASP A 21 0.90 -4.40 -10.65
CA ASP A 21 0.62 -5.74 -11.19
C ASP A 21 0.52 -6.78 -10.05
N ASP A 22 1.49 -6.81 -9.14
CA ASP A 22 1.49 -7.74 -8.00
C ASP A 22 0.29 -7.53 -7.06
N MET A 23 -0.19 -6.29 -6.89
CA MET A 23 -1.37 -6.01 -6.08
C MET A 23 -2.68 -6.43 -6.78
N PHE A 24 -2.77 -6.28 -8.11
CA PHE A 24 -3.89 -6.82 -8.87
C PHE A 24 -3.92 -8.34 -8.78
N ASP A 25 -2.79 -9.01 -9.06
CA ASP A 25 -2.65 -10.46 -8.95
C ASP A 25 -3.04 -10.96 -7.56
N ARG A 26 -2.61 -10.25 -6.52
CA ARG A 26 -3.00 -10.54 -5.14
C ARG A 26 -4.51 -10.46 -4.95
N LEU A 27 -5.14 -9.35 -5.34
CA LEU A 27 -6.58 -9.12 -5.14
C LEU A 27 -7.44 -10.14 -5.91
N GLU A 28 -7.07 -10.45 -7.15
CA GLU A 28 -7.72 -11.49 -7.97
C GLU A 28 -7.58 -12.88 -7.33
N GLY A 29 -6.41 -13.18 -6.77
CA GLY A 29 -6.11 -14.47 -6.13
C GLY A 29 -6.66 -14.66 -4.72
N LEU A 30 -7.24 -13.64 -4.09
CA LEU A 30 -7.65 -13.69 -2.67
C LEU A 30 -8.61 -14.84 -2.36
N GLY A 31 -9.54 -15.15 -3.28
CA GLY A 31 -10.50 -16.24 -3.08
C GLY A 31 -9.87 -17.62 -2.93
N ALA A 32 -8.69 -17.85 -3.53
CA ALA A 32 -7.95 -19.10 -3.42
C ALA A 32 -6.97 -19.10 -2.23
N ALA A 33 -6.46 -17.92 -1.84
CA ALA A 33 -5.48 -17.79 -0.76
C ALA A 33 -6.07 -18.04 0.64
N PRO A 34 -5.24 -18.44 1.63
CA PRO A 34 -5.65 -18.45 3.03
C PRO A 34 -6.19 -17.09 3.46
N VAL A 35 -7.24 -17.09 4.30
CA VAL A 35 -7.81 -15.83 4.85
C VAL A 35 -6.75 -15.07 5.63
N TRP A 36 -6.01 -15.79 6.47
CA TRP A 36 -4.98 -15.25 7.34
C TRP A 36 -3.92 -16.33 7.60
N GLN A 37 -2.69 -15.91 7.89
CA GLN A 37 -1.63 -16.79 8.36
C GLN A 37 -0.78 -16.08 9.43
N PRO A 38 -0.29 -16.82 10.44
CA PRO A 38 0.57 -16.25 11.47
C PRO A 38 1.90 -15.82 10.89
N MET A 39 2.39 -14.65 11.29
CA MET A 39 3.76 -14.20 11.00
C MET A 39 4.76 -15.04 11.80
N PRO A 40 5.69 -15.75 11.15
CA PRO A 40 6.73 -16.53 11.83
C PRO A 40 7.63 -15.65 12.71
N ASP A 41 8.12 -16.19 13.82
CA ASP A 41 8.95 -15.44 14.77
C ASP A 41 10.24 -14.88 14.14
N ALA A 42 10.83 -15.62 13.20
CA ALA A 42 12.00 -15.16 12.46
C ALA A 42 11.70 -13.89 11.62
N VAL A 43 10.53 -13.83 10.98
CA VAL A 43 10.10 -12.65 10.23
C VAL A 43 9.80 -11.50 11.19
N ARG A 44 9.09 -11.78 12.29
CA ARG A 44 8.76 -10.80 13.33
C ARG A 44 10.01 -10.17 13.97
N ALA A 45 11.04 -10.98 14.23
CA ALA A 45 12.30 -10.52 14.79
C ALA A 45 13.01 -9.50 13.87
N GLY A 46 12.85 -9.64 12.55
CA GLY A 46 13.40 -8.70 11.58
C GLY A 46 12.91 -7.25 11.75
N PHE A 47 11.69 -7.04 12.25
CA PHE A 47 11.14 -5.70 12.52
C PHE A 47 11.64 -5.06 13.82
N ARG A 48 12.50 -5.76 14.58
CA ARG A 48 13.15 -5.24 15.79
C ARG A 48 14.60 -4.82 15.55
N ALA A 49 15.06 -4.85 14.31
CA ALA A 49 16.39 -4.39 13.93
C ALA A 49 16.53 -2.87 14.16
N PRO A 50 17.74 -2.36 14.46
CA PRO A 50 17.99 -0.92 14.54
C PRO A 50 17.76 -0.25 13.18
N VAL A 51 17.45 1.05 13.20
CA VAL A 51 17.33 1.85 11.98
C VAL A 51 18.64 1.76 11.18
N PRO A 52 18.58 1.40 9.88
CA PRO A 52 19.78 1.29 9.06
C PRO A 52 20.41 2.67 8.87
N ARG A 53 21.75 2.72 8.86
CA ARG A 53 22.50 3.96 8.60
C ARG A 53 22.54 4.32 7.11
N GLU A 54 22.32 3.34 6.26
CA GLU A 54 22.33 3.46 4.80
C GLU A 54 21.01 2.92 4.25
N GLY A 55 20.47 3.58 3.22
CA GLY A 55 19.26 3.14 2.55
C GLY A 55 19.50 1.85 1.76
N ILE A 56 18.50 0.97 1.72
CA ILE A 56 18.55 -0.28 0.93
C ILE A 56 18.00 -0.11 -0.50
N GLY A 57 17.49 1.07 -0.83
CA GLY A 57 16.86 1.37 -2.13
C GLY A 57 15.40 0.88 -2.23
N ALA A 58 14.65 1.47 -3.17
CA ALA A 58 13.22 1.21 -3.32
C ALA A 58 12.91 -0.25 -3.74
N ALA A 59 13.74 -0.83 -4.62
CA ALA A 59 13.55 -2.22 -5.07
C ALA A 59 13.69 -3.22 -3.93
N ALA A 60 14.77 -3.14 -3.13
CA ALA A 60 14.97 -4.03 -1.99
C ALA A 60 13.92 -3.80 -0.88
N ALA A 61 13.46 -2.55 -0.70
CA ALA A 61 12.35 -2.25 0.20
C ALA A 61 11.05 -2.91 -0.27
N TYR A 62 10.79 -2.91 -1.58
CA TYR A 62 9.63 -3.59 -2.16
C TYR A 62 9.73 -5.11 -2.02
N ASP A 63 10.90 -5.71 -2.27
CA ASP A 63 11.11 -7.14 -2.06
C ASP A 63 10.86 -7.54 -0.60
N ALA A 64 11.29 -6.70 0.35
CA ALA A 64 11.00 -6.88 1.77
C ALA A 64 9.50 -6.75 2.06
N PHE A 65 8.78 -5.84 1.41
CA PHE A 65 7.33 -5.74 1.51
C PHE A 65 6.64 -7.01 1.00
N ALA A 66 6.95 -7.43 -0.21
CA ALA A 66 6.34 -8.59 -0.87
C ALA A 66 6.54 -9.88 -0.07
N THR A 67 7.70 -10.03 0.57
CA THR A 67 8.06 -11.27 1.29
C THR A 67 7.77 -11.24 2.79
N ARG A 68 7.86 -10.09 3.45
CA ARG A 68 7.79 -9.97 4.92
C ARG A 68 6.57 -9.23 5.44
N ILE A 69 5.82 -8.54 4.58
CA ILE A 69 4.66 -7.73 4.97
C ILE A 69 3.39 -8.28 4.33
N ALA A 70 3.29 -8.26 3.00
CA ALA A 70 2.09 -8.60 2.26
C ALA A 70 1.49 -10.00 2.61
N PRO A 71 2.29 -11.06 2.83
CA PRO A 71 1.75 -12.37 3.18
C PRO A 71 1.06 -12.40 4.54
N TYR A 72 1.38 -11.47 5.44
CA TYR A 72 0.93 -11.48 6.85
C TYR A 72 -0.05 -10.36 7.17
N ALA A 73 -0.71 -9.79 6.15
CA ALA A 73 -1.77 -8.80 6.32
C ALA A 73 -2.99 -9.39 7.07
N SER A 74 -3.88 -8.53 7.57
CA SER A 74 -5.02 -8.91 8.42
C SER A 74 -6.05 -9.85 7.78
N GLY A 75 -6.09 -9.95 6.45
CA GLY A 75 -6.96 -10.90 5.75
C GLY A 75 -8.37 -10.40 5.44
N ASN A 76 -8.73 -9.20 5.90
CA ASN A 76 -10.06 -8.60 5.77
C ASN A 76 -10.56 -8.39 4.33
N ALA A 77 -9.66 -8.30 3.35
CA ALA A 77 -10.04 -8.24 1.93
C ALA A 77 -10.48 -9.61 1.37
N ASN A 78 -10.19 -10.71 2.07
CA ASN A 78 -10.55 -12.04 1.61
C ASN A 78 -12.08 -12.25 1.68
N PRO A 79 -12.73 -12.80 0.64
CA PRO A 79 -14.19 -13.01 0.65
C PRO A 79 -14.67 -14.01 1.72
N ARG A 80 -13.77 -14.78 2.32
CA ARG A 80 -14.06 -15.71 3.42
C ARG A 80 -13.77 -15.12 4.81
N PHE A 81 -13.38 -13.85 4.91
CA PHE A 81 -13.18 -13.18 6.18
C PHE A 81 -14.51 -12.74 6.79
N MET A 82 -14.82 -13.24 8.00
CA MET A 82 -16.09 -13.00 8.70
C MET A 82 -15.87 -12.47 10.14
N GLY A 83 -14.70 -11.88 10.41
CA GLY A 83 -14.33 -11.40 11.75
C GLY A 83 -14.54 -9.90 11.91
N TRP A 84 -15.16 -9.48 13.02
CA TRP A 84 -15.30 -8.06 13.40
C TRP A 84 -16.03 -7.18 12.38
N VAL A 85 -16.11 -5.87 12.66
CA VAL A 85 -16.55 -4.85 11.70
C VAL A 85 -15.29 -4.24 11.09
N GLN A 86 -14.78 -4.85 10.02
CA GLN A 86 -13.58 -4.41 9.32
C GLN A 86 -13.87 -4.33 7.82
N GLY A 87 -13.67 -3.15 7.21
CA GLY A 87 -13.87 -2.96 5.77
C GLY A 87 -12.85 -3.76 4.95
N GLY A 88 -13.30 -4.43 3.88
CA GLY A 88 -12.44 -5.23 3.01
C GLY A 88 -11.69 -4.43 1.93
N GLY A 89 -12.12 -3.20 1.64
CA GLY A 89 -11.61 -2.41 0.52
C GLY A 89 -12.02 -2.99 -0.84
N ASN A 90 -11.55 -2.37 -1.93
CA ASN A 90 -11.67 -2.89 -3.30
C ASN A 90 -10.54 -2.32 -4.19
N ALA A 91 -10.37 -2.87 -5.39
CA ALA A 91 -9.30 -2.46 -6.31
C ALA A 91 -9.39 -0.98 -6.74
N VAL A 92 -10.60 -0.44 -6.87
CA VAL A 92 -10.80 0.99 -7.22
C VAL A 92 -10.33 1.89 -6.06
N GLY A 93 -10.64 1.53 -4.81
CA GLY A 93 -10.17 2.23 -3.63
C GLY A 93 -8.64 2.20 -3.51
N MET A 94 -8.01 1.06 -3.80
CA MET A 94 -6.55 0.96 -3.86
C MET A 94 -5.93 1.92 -4.88
N LEU A 95 -6.49 2.01 -6.10
CA LEU A 95 -6.02 2.96 -7.11
C LEU A 95 -6.30 4.42 -6.70
N ALA A 96 -7.42 4.68 -6.01
CA ALA A 96 -7.73 6.01 -5.49
C ALA A 96 -6.67 6.46 -4.47
N GLU A 97 -6.21 5.57 -3.59
CA GLU A 97 -5.11 5.84 -2.65
C GLU A 97 -3.78 6.13 -3.37
N LEU A 98 -3.49 5.45 -4.49
CA LEU A 98 -2.33 5.76 -5.33
C LEU A 98 -2.40 7.20 -5.87
N LEU A 99 -3.56 7.61 -6.38
CA LEU A 99 -3.76 8.97 -6.91
C LEU A 99 -3.69 10.02 -5.80
N ALA A 100 -4.32 9.75 -4.65
CA ALA A 100 -4.27 10.64 -3.49
C ALA A 100 -2.82 10.82 -2.97
N GLY A 101 -2.07 9.73 -2.86
CA GLY A 101 -0.65 9.75 -2.50
C GLY A 101 0.22 10.49 -3.52
N GLY A 102 -0.11 10.40 -4.81
CA GLY A 102 0.58 11.11 -5.88
C GLY A 102 0.36 12.62 -5.86
N LEU A 103 -0.85 13.08 -5.52
CA LEU A 103 -1.15 14.51 -5.34
C LEU A 103 -0.54 15.07 -4.04
N ASN A 104 -0.48 14.25 -2.99
CA ASN A 104 0.12 14.58 -1.69
C ASN A 104 -0.39 15.92 -1.13
N GLU A 105 -1.71 16.16 -1.24
CA GLU A 105 -2.34 17.40 -0.81
C GLU A 105 -2.57 17.44 0.70
N ASN A 106 -2.31 18.60 1.32
CA ASN A 106 -2.78 18.90 2.68
C ASN A 106 -4.07 19.73 2.60
N CYS A 107 -5.19 19.11 2.94
CA CYS A 107 -6.53 19.68 2.77
C CYS A 107 -7.04 20.54 3.95
N GLY A 108 -6.15 21.19 4.71
CA GLY A 108 -6.52 21.86 5.96
C GLY A 108 -7.17 23.24 5.84
N GLY A 109 -7.19 23.88 4.65
CA GLY A 109 -7.75 25.23 4.51
C GLY A 109 -7.23 26.06 3.32
N ARG A 110 -6.77 25.42 2.25
CA ARG A 110 -6.34 26.08 1.00
C ARG A 110 -7.34 25.79 -0.12
N ASP A 111 -7.29 26.57 -1.19
CA ASP A 111 -8.17 26.39 -2.34
C ASP A 111 -7.57 25.38 -3.35
N HIS A 112 -7.89 24.10 -3.16
CA HIS A 112 -7.49 23.01 -4.05
C HIS A 112 -8.60 21.97 -4.16
N VAL A 113 -8.50 21.13 -5.20
CA VAL A 113 -9.61 20.28 -5.68
C VAL A 113 -10.07 19.24 -4.65
N GLY A 114 -9.20 18.79 -3.75
CA GLY A 114 -9.55 17.83 -2.70
C GLY A 114 -10.76 18.23 -1.86
N LEU A 115 -10.92 19.52 -1.53
CA LEU A 115 -12.08 20.02 -0.77
C LEU A 115 -13.39 19.91 -1.54
N GLU A 116 -13.36 20.19 -2.85
CA GLU A 116 -14.55 20.12 -3.69
C GLU A 116 -14.96 18.67 -3.96
N VAL A 117 -14.00 17.77 -4.15
CA VAL A 117 -14.26 16.32 -4.27
C VAL A 117 -14.91 15.78 -3.00
N GLU A 118 -14.39 16.15 -1.82
CA GLU A 118 -14.99 15.74 -0.54
C GLU A 118 -16.44 16.24 -0.40
N ARG A 119 -16.67 17.54 -0.65
CA ARG A 119 -18.01 18.14 -0.61
C ARG A 119 -19.00 17.43 -1.54
N GLN A 120 -18.57 17.12 -2.77
CA GLN A 120 -19.39 16.42 -3.75
C GLN A 120 -19.78 15.02 -3.27
N VAL A 121 -18.80 14.23 -2.80
CA VAL A 121 -19.04 12.84 -2.34
C VAL A 121 -19.94 12.82 -1.11
N VAL A 122 -19.72 13.73 -0.15
CA VAL A 122 -20.61 13.86 1.03
C VAL A 122 -22.04 14.22 0.62
N ALA A 123 -22.22 15.06 -0.40
CA ALA A 123 -23.55 15.43 -0.90
C ALA A 123 -24.28 14.29 -1.64
N TRP A 124 -23.58 13.22 -2.03
CA TRP A 124 -24.20 12.02 -2.63
C TRP A 124 -24.71 11.01 -1.60
N ALA A 125 -24.20 11.06 -0.36
CA ALA A 125 -24.58 10.18 0.75
C ALA A 125 -25.85 10.68 1.45
#